data_AF-A0A9D3V9B5-F1
#
_entry.id   AF-A0A9D3V9B5-F1
#
_cell.length_a   1.000
_cell.length_b   1.000
_cell.length_c   1.000
_cell.angle_alpha   90.00
_cell.angle_beta   90.00
_cell.angle_gamma   90.00
#
_symmetry.space_group_name_H-M   'P 1'
#
loop_
_entity.id
_entity.type
_entity.pdbx_description
1 polymer ?
#
loop_
_entity_poly.entity_id
_entity_poly.type
_entity_poly.pdbx_seq_one_letter_code
_entity_poly.pdbx_strand_id
1 'polypeptide(L)'
;MEIKLASHEHSMGYHCLDDETDDKWCEKCTKNICGAAYACVRCELWLHELCAKAIQYLPREITHPLHSHHHLMLDWSGPFQPFTCDRCLKISSGTNYSCCRCPFELDLVCAFASSDDHVARKKRQRSNADREKQIMQHY
;
A
#
# COMPACT_ATOMS: atom_id res chain seq x y z
N MET A 1 21.98 -5.75 9.31
CA MET A 1 20.69 -6.27 9.80
C MET A 1 19.86 -6.67 8.58
N GLU A 2 18.97 -7.65 8.71
CA GLU A 2 18.11 -8.11 7.61
C GLU A 2 16.67 -8.30 8.09
N ILE A 3 15.71 -8.17 7.17
CA ILE A 3 14.30 -8.50 7.41
C ILE A 3 13.80 -9.45 6.33
N LYS A 4 12.94 -10.39 6.71
CA LYS A 4 12.21 -11.26 5.78
C LYS A 4 10.73 -10.92 5.84
N LEU A 5 10.13 -10.59 4.69
CA LEU A 5 8.69 -10.39 4.58
C LEU A 5 8.03 -11.75 4.30
N ALA A 6 6.91 -12.05 4.95
CA ALA A 6 6.17 -13.30 4.71
C ALA A 6 5.66 -13.42 3.27
N SER A 7 5.43 -12.28 2.62
CA SER A 7 4.96 -12.17 1.25
C SER A 7 6.09 -11.98 0.21
N HIS A 8 7.35 -12.05 0.62
CA HIS A 8 8.50 -11.90 -0.28
C HIS A 8 9.55 -12.99 -0.01
N GLU A 9 10.00 -13.66 -1.07
CA GLU A 9 10.85 -14.85 -0.93
C GLU A 9 12.26 -14.52 -0.41
N HIS A 10 12.80 -13.37 -0.82
CA HIS A 10 14.16 -12.95 -0.49
C HIS A 10 14.22 -12.17 0.83
N SER A 11 15.31 -12.35 1.58
CA SER A 11 15.66 -11.43 2.66
C SER A 11 16.01 -10.06 2.09
N MET A 12 15.60 -9.01 2.79
CA MET A 12 15.92 -7.63 2.47
C MET A 12 17.05 -7.16 3.38
N GLY A 13 18.11 -6.60 2.78
CA GLY A 13 19.23 -6.01 3.49
C GLY A 13 18.90 -4.62 4.01
N TYR A 14 19.53 -4.23 5.11
CA TYR A 14 19.43 -2.86 5.64
C TYR A 14 20.39 -1.92 4.90
N HIS A 15 19.89 -0.77 4.48
CA HIS A 15 20.63 0.28 3.78
C HIS A 15 20.39 1.64 4.45
N CYS A 16 21.41 2.49 4.44
CA CYS A 16 21.27 3.91 4.76
C CYS A 16 21.51 4.69 3.47
N LEU A 17 20.48 5.35 2.96
CA LEU A 17 20.55 6.19 1.77
C LEU A 17 20.81 7.64 2.19
N ASP A 18 21.60 8.37 1.39
CA ASP A 18 21.77 9.81 1.52
C ASP A 18 20.78 10.58 0.64
N ASP A 19 20.48 11.82 1.05
CA ASP A 19 19.40 12.62 0.45
C ASP A 19 19.75 13.18 -0.95
N GLU A 20 21.00 13.04 -1.41
CA GLU A 20 21.49 13.75 -2.59
C GLU A 20 21.62 12.89 -3.85
N THR A 21 21.60 11.54 -3.73
CA THR A 21 21.89 10.67 -4.89
C THR A 21 20.91 9.52 -5.14
N ASP A 22 20.00 9.21 -4.21
CA ASP A 22 19.17 8.02 -4.27
C ASP A 22 17.67 8.34 -4.47
N ASP A 23 17.22 8.36 -5.73
CA ASP A 23 15.79 8.42 -6.11
C ASP A 23 15.08 7.09 -5.82
N LYS A 24 15.08 6.65 -4.55
CA LYS A 24 14.41 5.42 -4.11
C LYS A 24 13.07 5.74 -3.46
N TRP A 25 12.05 4.99 -3.84
CA TRP A 25 10.67 5.18 -3.42
C TRP A 25 10.19 3.98 -2.63
N CYS A 26 9.50 4.24 -1.53
CA CYS A 26 8.94 3.19 -0.69
C CYS A 26 7.69 2.59 -1.32
N GLU A 27 7.72 1.28 -1.52
CA GLU A 27 6.67 0.51 -2.19
C GLU A 27 5.33 0.52 -1.45
N LYS A 28 5.38 0.60 -0.12
CA LYS A 28 4.18 0.61 0.73
C LYS A 28 3.49 1.97 0.79
N CYS A 29 4.26 3.06 0.91
CA CYS A 29 3.71 4.38 1.22
C CYS A 29 3.89 5.39 0.08
N THR A 30 4.54 4.98 -1.01
CA THR A 30 4.77 5.75 -2.23
C THR A 30 5.43 7.10 -1.99
N LYS A 31 6.33 7.16 -1.00
CA LYS A 31 7.14 8.34 -0.68
C LYS A 31 8.61 8.04 -0.88
N ASN A 32 9.38 9.07 -1.22
CA ASN A 32 10.83 8.98 -1.29
C ASN A 32 11.44 8.51 0.05
N ILE A 33 12.54 7.78 -0.04
CA ILE A 33 13.27 7.22 1.09
C ILE A 33 14.50 8.08 1.38
N CYS A 34 14.48 8.72 2.54
CA CYS A 34 15.62 9.42 3.13
C CYS A 34 16.13 8.61 4.33
N GLY A 35 17.41 8.22 4.34
CA GLY A 35 18.02 7.48 5.45
C GLY A 35 17.73 5.97 5.46
N ALA A 36 17.26 5.46 6.60
CA ALA A 36 17.19 4.02 6.89
C ALA A 36 16.11 3.27 6.10
N ALA A 37 16.53 2.23 5.38
CA ALA A 37 15.68 1.45 4.49
C ALA A 37 16.01 -0.04 4.54
N TYR A 38 15.03 -0.86 4.15
CA TYR A 38 15.27 -2.23 3.74
C TYR A 38 15.10 -2.35 2.23
N ALA A 39 16.02 -3.06 1.59
CA ALA A 39 15.99 -3.27 0.15
C ALA A 39 16.16 -4.75 -0.20
N CYS A 40 15.36 -5.22 -1.16
CA CYS A 40 15.68 -6.41 -1.92
C CYS A 40 16.28 -5.96 -3.26
N VAL A 41 17.61 -5.97 -3.38
CA VAL A 41 18.29 -5.57 -4.62
C VAL A 41 17.87 -6.43 -5.82
N ARG A 42 17.59 -7.72 -5.60
CA ARG A 42 17.16 -8.65 -6.65
C ARG A 42 15.80 -8.32 -7.26
N CYS A 43 14.91 -7.75 -6.47
CA CYS A 43 13.54 -7.44 -6.89
C CYS A 43 13.30 -5.94 -7.00
N GLU A 44 14.36 -5.13 -6.81
CA GLU A 44 14.30 -3.67 -6.76
C GLU A 44 13.23 -3.14 -5.79
N LEU A 45 12.96 -3.89 -4.72
CA LEU A 45 11.94 -3.56 -3.72
C LEU A 45 12.58 -2.70 -2.62
N TRP A 46 12.08 -1.48 -2.44
CA TRP A 46 12.56 -0.56 -1.41
C TRP A 46 11.46 -0.20 -0.41
N LEU A 47 11.79 -0.26 0.88
CA LEU A 47 10.86 0.04 1.97
C LEU A 47 11.55 0.86 3.04
N HIS A 48 10.90 1.91 3.56
CA HIS A 48 11.31 2.49 4.83
C HIS A 48 11.35 1.41 5.91
N GLU A 49 12.22 1.57 6.91
CA GLU A 49 12.33 0.63 8.02
C GLU A 49 10.96 0.34 8.69
N LEU A 50 10.18 1.39 8.98
CA LEU A 50 8.84 1.27 9.57
C LEU A 50 7.83 0.64 8.61
N CYS A 51 7.99 0.85 7.30
CA CYS A 51 7.12 0.27 6.28
C CYS A 51 7.36 -1.23 6.17
N ALA A 52 8.62 -1.67 6.16
CA ALA A 52 9.00 -3.07 6.13
C ALA A 52 8.47 -3.81 7.37
N LYS A 53 8.63 -3.23 8.57
CA LYS A 53 8.05 -3.79 9.82
C LYS A 53 6.53 -3.90 9.75
N ALA A 54 5.85 -2.89 9.20
CA ALA A 54 4.39 -2.87 9.12
C ALA A 54 3.80 -3.93 8.18
N ILE A 55 4.56 -4.41 7.18
CA ILE A 55 4.11 -5.42 6.21
C ILE A 55 4.86 -6.75 6.34
N GLN A 56 5.68 -6.89 7.39
CA GLN A 56 6.51 -8.08 7.61
C GLN A 56 5.70 -9.37 7.63
N TYR A 57 4.51 -9.33 8.23
CA TYR A 57 3.63 -10.48 8.39
C TYR A 57 2.45 -10.47 7.41
N LEU A 58 2.51 -9.61 6.40
CA LEU A 58 1.48 -9.55 5.38
C LEU A 58 1.51 -10.87 4.59
N PRO A 59 0.38 -11.57 4.43
CA PRO A 59 0.36 -12.80 3.65
C PRO A 59 0.65 -12.50 2.18
N ARG A 60 1.16 -13.49 1.45
CA ARG A 60 1.33 -13.35 -0.01
C ARG A 60 0.00 -13.43 -0.76
N GLU A 61 -0.95 -14.15 -0.16
CA GLU A 61 -2.20 -14.56 -0.79
C GLU A 61 -3.33 -14.44 0.24
N ILE A 62 -4.47 -13.87 -0.18
CA ILE A 62 -5.66 -13.76 0.66
C ILE A 62 -6.91 -14.18 -0.11
N THR A 63 -7.93 -14.59 0.64
CA THR A 63 -9.31 -14.69 0.14
C THR A 63 -10.10 -13.54 0.72
N HIS A 64 -10.69 -12.71 -0.13
CA HIS A 64 -11.47 -11.56 0.31
C HIS A 64 -12.98 -11.82 0.14
N PRO A 65 -13.85 -11.46 1.10
CA PRO A 65 -15.29 -11.74 1.01
C PRO A 65 -16.00 -11.15 -0.22
N LEU A 66 -15.53 -10.00 -0.72
CA LEU A 66 -16.07 -9.38 -1.95
C LEU A 66 -15.60 -10.08 -3.24
N HIS A 67 -14.63 -11.00 -3.14
CA HIS A 67 -14.07 -11.73 -4.27
C HIS A 67 -13.62 -13.13 -3.81
N SER A 68 -14.57 -13.96 -3.35
CA SER A 68 -14.27 -15.26 -2.71
C SER A 68 -13.95 -16.38 -3.68
N HIS A 69 -14.26 -16.23 -4.97
CA HIS A 69 -14.07 -17.27 -5.99
C HIS A 69 -12.61 -17.45 -6.43
N HIS A 70 -11.78 -16.41 -6.24
CA HIS A 70 -10.37 -16.43 -6.56
C HIS A 70 -9.57 -15.82 -5.43
N HIS A 71 -8.32 -16.25 -5.30
CA HIS A 71 -7.38 -15.63 -4.39
C HIS A 71 -6.84 -14.34 -4.99
N LEU A 72 -6.54 -13.39 -4.09
CA LEU A 72 -5.83 -12.17 -4.41
C LEU A 72 -4.37 -12.34 -4.00
N MET A 73 -3.48 -12.00 -4.91
CA MET A 73 -2.04 -12.04 -4.69
C MET A 73 -1.54 -10.66 -4.36
N LEU A 74 -0.60 -10.57 -3.43
CA LEU A 74 0.11 -9.33 -3.16
C LEU A 74 0.99 -8.98 -4.35
N ASP A 75 0.76 -7.79 -4.91
CA ASP A 75 1.51 -7.25 -6.03
C ASP A 75 2.49 -6.18 -5.56
N TRP A 76 3.75 -6.33 -5.99
CA TRP A 76 4.87 -5.43 -5.70
C TRP A 76 5.28 -4.58 -6.90
N SER A 77 4.44 -4.47 -7.94
CA SER A 77 4.75 -3.82 -9.23
C SER A 77 5.09 -2.32 -9.19
N GLY A 78 5.23 -1.70 -8.01
CA GLY A 78 5.83 -0.36 -7.88
C GLY A 78 4.88 0.73 -7.39
N PRO A 79 5.43 1.87 -6.88
CA PRO A 79 4.67 3.07 -6.54
C PRO A 79 4.11 3.80 -7.78
N PHE A 80 4.60 3.47 -8.98
CA PHE A 80 4.30 4.20 -10.22
C PHE A 80 3.09 3.66 -10.97
N GLN A 81 2.48 2.56 -10.53
CA GLN A 81 1.26 2.04 -11.13
C GLN A 81 0.04 2.42 -10.28
N PRO A 82 -0.73 3.45 -10.67
CA PRO A 82 -1.97 3.77 -10.00
C PRO A 82 -3.05 2.75 -10.37
N PHE A 83 -3.89 2.41 -9.39
CA PHE A 83 -5.02 1.52 -9.57
C PHE A 83 -6.25 2.04 -8.83
N THR A 84 -7.43 1.59 -9.22
CA THR A 84 -8.67 1.92 -8.51
C THR A 84 -9.02 0.77 -7.58
N CYS A 85 -9.08 1.04 -6.28
CA CYS A 85 -9.48 0.03 -5.30
C CYS A 85 -10.97 -0.29 -5.43
N ASP A 86 -11.33 -1.53 -5.77
CA ASP A 86 -12.72 -1.95 -6.02
C ASP A 86 -13.64 -1.82 -4.80
N ARG A 87 -13.07 -1.84 -3.59
CA ARG A 87 -13.85 -1.69 -2.37
C ARG A 87 -14.19 -0.24 -2.05
N CYS A 88 -13.24 0.69 -2.21
CA CYS A 88 -13.42 2.09 -1.82
C CYS A 88 -13.59 3.06 -2.97
N LEU A 89 -13.37 2.61 -4.20
CA LEU A 89 -13.45 3.36 -5.46
C LEU A 89 -12.48 4.55 -5.50
N LYS A 90 -11.39 4.48 -4.73
CA LYS A 90 -10.35 5.51 -4.72
C LYS A 90 -9.15 5.04 -5.52
N ILE A 91 -8.52 6.00 -6.18
CA ILE A 91 -7.21 5.81 -6.79
C ILE A 91 -6.19 5.63 -5.66
N SER A 92 -5.43 4.55 -5.73
CA SER A 92 -4.32 4.21 -4.85
C SER A 92 -3.09 3.89 -5.70
N SER A 93 -1.92 3.83 -5.07
CA SER A 93 -0.64 3.54 -5.73
C SER A 93 0.22 2.68 -4.80
N GLY A 94 1.19 1.97 -5.37
CA GLY A 94 2.08 1.08 -4.62
C GLY A 94 1.49 -0.31 -4.45
N THR A 95 1.95 -1.00 -3.40
CA THR A 95 1.58 -2.39 -3.14
C THR A 95 0.07 -2.59 -3.00
N ASN A 96 -0.48 -3.57 -3.72
CA ASN A 96 -1.91 -3.89 -3.70
C ASN A 96 -2.16 -5.41 -3.65
N TYR A 97 -3.42 -5.80 -3.48
CA TYR A 97 -3.87 -7.17 -3.72
C TYR A 97 -4.67 -7.24 -5.01
N SER A 98 -4.20 -8.02 -5.98
CA SER A 98 -4.83 -8.16 -7.29
C SER A 98 -5.17 -9.61 -7.62
N CYS A 99 -6.23 -9.82 -8.40
CA CYS A 99 -6.57 -11.13 -8.94
C CYS A 99 -5.90 -11.32 -10.31
N CYS A 100 -5.25 -12.46 -10.55
CA CYS A 100 -4.65 -12.75 -11.85
C CYS A 100 -5.66 -13.13 -12.95
N ARG A 101 -6.93 -13.33 -12.59
CA ARG A 101 -8.02 -13.78 -13.50
C ARG A 101 -9.10 -12.73 -13.71
N CYS A 102 -9.18 -11.74 -12.84
CA CYS A 102 -10.24 -10.74 -12.84
C CYS A 102 -9.60 -9.36 -12.66
N PRO A 103 -10.18 -8.29 -13.23
CA PRO A 103 -9.76 -6.92 -12.94
C PRO A 103 -10.29 -6.51 -11.56
N PHE A 104 -9.81 -7.17 -10.51
CA PHE A 104 -10.19 -6.93 -9.12
C PHE A 104 -8.95 -6.60 -8.30
N GLU A 105 -8.91 -5.40 -7.74
CA GLU A 105 -7.77 -4.82 -7.04
C GLU A 105 -8.21 -4.17 -5.71
N LEU A 106 -7.46 -4.43 -4.64
CA LEU A 106 -7.67 -3.84 -3.32
C LEU A 106 -6.39 -3.17 -2.82
N ASP A 107 -6.54 -1.94 -2.33
CA ASP A 107 -5.48 -1.33 -1.52
C ASP A 107 -5.29 -2.12 -0.20
N LEU A 108 -4.09 -2.02 0.39
CA LEU A 108 -3.76 -2.78 1.61
C LEU A 108 -4.73 -2.51 2.76
N VAL A 109 -5.25 -1.29 2.89
CA VAL A 109 -6.20 -0.97 3.97
C VAL A 109 -7.53 -1.68 3.71
N CYS A 110 -8.02 -1.65 2.48
CA CYS A 110 -9.28 -2.27 2.08
C CYS A 110 -9.22 -3.80 2.08
N ALA A 111 -8.05 -4.40 1.86
CA ALA A 111 -7.83 -5.83 1.92
C ALA A 111 -8.07 -6.43 3.33
N PHE A 112 -7.81 -5.66 4.40
CA PHE A 112 -7.94 -6.11 5.80
C PHE A 112 -9.01 -5.38 6.62
N ALA A 113 -9.64 -4.35 6.07
CA ALA A 113 -10.66 -3.59 6.77
C ALA A 113 -11.98 -4.37 6.86
N SER A 114 -12.59 -4.36 8.04
CA SER A 114 -13.93 -4.90 8.28
C SER A 114 -14.99 -4.04 7.55
N SER A 115 -16.20 -4.57 7.37
CA SER A 115 -17.33 -3.84 6.79
C SER A 115 -17.64 -2.52 7.52
N ASP A 116 -17.41 -2.47 8.82
CA ASP A 116 -17.75 -1.32 9.67
C ASP A 116 -16.79 -0.14 9.46
N ASP A 117 -15.52 -0.43 9.13
CA ASP A 117 -14.48 0.57 8.92
C ASP A 117 -14.77 1.49 7.72
N HIS A 118 -15.47 0.96 6.71
CA HIS A 118 -15.78 1.72 5.49
C HIS A 118 -16.87 2.77 5.74
N VAL A 119 -17.83 2.46 6.61
CA VAL A 119 -18.89 3.39 7.02
C VAL A 119 -18.30 4.55 7.82
N ALA A 120 -17.38 4.26 8.75
CA ALA A 120 -16.69 5.29 9.53
C ALA A 120 -15.82 6.19 8.64
N ARG A 121 -15.11 5.60 7.66
CA ARG A 121 -14.24 6.33 6.75
C ARG A 121 -15.02 7.20 5.75
N LYS A 122 -16.17 6.72 5.25
CA LYS A 122 -17.10 7.55 4.45
C LYS A 122 -17.68 8.72 5.24
N LYS A 123 -18.04 8.54 6.52
CA LYS A 123 -18.54 9.62 7.40
C LYS A 123 -17.50 10.72 7.60
N ARG A 124 -16.25 10.36 7.90
CA ARG A 124 -15.13 11.32 8.06
C ARG A 124 -14.82 12.09 6.79
N GLN A 125 -14.96 11.45 5.62
CA GLN A 125 -14.69 12.10 4.34
C GLN A 125 -15.80 13.06 3.94
N ARG A 126 -17.07 12.71 4.19
CA ARG A 126 -18.19 13.66 4.04
C ARG A 126 -18.01 14.89 4.93
N SER A 127 -17.67 14.69 6.20
CA SER A 127 -17.44 15.83 7.10
C SER A 127 -16.27 16.72 6.68
N ASN A 128 -15.20 16.15 6.09
CA ASN A 128 -14.08 16.95 5.59
C ASN A 128 -14.46 17.72 4.32
N ALA A 129 -15.15 17.09 3.37
CA ALA A 129 -15.64 17.76 2.16
C ALA A 129 -16.67 18.86 2.48
N ASP A 130 -17.52 18.66 3.49
CA ASP A 130 -18.49 19.68 3.93
C ASP A 130 -17.78 20.88 4.57
N ARG A 131 -16.69 20.65 5.35
CA ARG A 131 -15.85 21.72 5.90
C ARG A 131 -15.11 22.49 4.81
N GLU A 132 -14.55 21.82 3.82
CA GLU A 132 -13.89 22.46 2.68
C GLU A 132 -14.86 23.33 1.86
N LYS A 133 -16.10 22.87 1.67
CA LYS A 133 -17.15 23.66 1.02
C LYS A 133 -17.55 24.89 1.82
N GLN A 134 -17.63 24.79 3.15
CA GLN A 134 -17.89 25.97 4.00
C GLN A 134 -16.73 26.99 3.94
N ILE A 135 -15.48 26.52 3.91
CA ILE A 135 -14.32 27.41 3.78
C ILE A 135 -14.32 28.14 2.44
N MET A 136 -14.71 27.47 1.34
CA MET A 136 -14.82 28.10 0.01
C MET A 136 -16.04 29.01 -0.17
N GLN A 137 -17.01 29.00 0.75
CA GLN A 137 -18.18 29.90 0.75
C GLN A 137 -17.93 31.21 1.52
N HIS A 138 -16.80 31.33 2.20
CA HIS A 138 -16.40 32.53 2.95
C HIS A 138 -15.34 33.39 2.24
N TYR A 139 -15.12 33.13 0.94
CA TYR A 139 -14.33 33.97 0.01
C TYR A 139 -15.24 34.64 -1.02
#